data_AF-A0AA48MAB0-F1
#
_entry.id   AF-A0AA48MAB0-F1
#
_cell.length_a   1.000
_cell.length_b   1.000
_cell.length_c   1.000
_cell.angle_alpha   90.00
_cell.angle_beta   90.00
_cell.angle_gamma   90.00
#
_symmetry.space_group_name_H-M   'P 1'
#
loop_
_entity.id
_entity.type
_entity.pdbx_description
1 polymer ?
#
loop_
_entity_poly.entity_id
_entity_poly.type
_entity_poly.pdbx_seq_one_letter_code
_entity_poly.pdbx_strand_id
1 'polypeptide(L)' 'MIASFLGAFTECEVKVGGHTLSVKVQMDGQGMQLTPGRAVNCRWESEDVLVMPAERG' A
#
# COMPACT_ATOMS: atom_id res chain seq x y z
N MET A 1 -10.77 0.15 7.26
CA MET A 1 -9.69 -0.70 7.83
C MET A 1 -9.95 -2.13 7.38
N ILE A 2 -9.60 -2.43 6.14
CA ILE A 2 -9.56 -3.79 5.63
C ILE A 2 -8.08 -4.16 5.61
N ALA A 3 -7.71 -5.14 6.45
CA ALA A 3 -6.39 -5.74 6.43
C ALA A 3 -6.57 -7.24 6.22
N SER A 4 -6.14 -7.75 5.07
CA SER A 4 -6.30 -9.17 4.70
C SER A 4 -4.92 -9.80 4.56
N PHE A 5 -4.67 -10.85 5.33
CA PHE A 5 -3.43 -11.60 5.26
C PHE A 5 -3.52 -12.65 4.14
N LEU A 6 -2.56 -12.61 3.21
CA LEU A 6 -2.46 -13.49 2.05
C LEU A 6 -1.20 -14.36 2.08
N GLY A 7 -0.71 -14.72 3.27
CA GLY A 7 0.51 -15.50 3.46
C GLY A 7 1.76 -14.62 3.52
N ALA A 8 2.48 -14.44 2.41
CA ALA A 8 3.68 -13.61 2.40
C ALA A 8 3.38 -12.09 2.39
N PHE A 9 2.11 -11.71 2.23
CA PHE A 9 1.68 -10.33 2.08
C PHE A 9 0.50 -10.02 2.98
N THR A 10 0.43 -8.76 3.41
CA THR A 10 -0.77 -8.17 3.99
C THR A 10 -1.29 -7.10 3.03
N GLU A 11 -2.53 -7.24 2.59
CA GLU A 11 -3.26 -6.16 1.92
C GLU A 11 -3.75 -5.18 2.96
N CYS A 12 -3.48 -3.89 2.78
CA CYS A 12 -3.97 -2.84 3.67
C CYS A 12 -4.16 -1.51 2.96
N GLU A 13 -4.89 -0.61 3.62
CA GLU A 13 -5.08 0.77 3.19
C GLU A 13 -4.02 1.68 3.84
N VAL A 14 -3.38 2.53 3.04
CA VAL A 14 -2.44 3.56 3.52
C VAL A 14 -2.93 4.93 3.10
N LYS A 15 -2.74 5.92 3.98
CA LYS A 15 -3.03 7.33 3.67
C LYS A 15 -1.76 8.03 3.19
N VAL A 16 -1.85 8.71 2.05
CA VAL A 16 -0.78 9.54 1.49
C VAL A 16 -1.38 10.90 1.14
N GLY A 17 -1.06 11.92 1.93
CA GLY A 17 -1.72 13.22 1.83
C GLY A 17 -3.23 13.10 2.00
N GLY A 18 -3.99 13.58 1.01
CA GLY A 18 -5.46 13.49 0.96
C GLY A 18 -6.00 12.20 0.31
N HIS A 19 -5.14 11.26 -0.08
CA HIS A 19 -5.53 10.05 -0.81
C HIS A 19 -5.38 8.78 0.05
N THR A 20 -6.22 7.80 -0.24
CA THR A 20 -6.10 6.44 0.32
C THR A 20 -5.69 5.49 -0.81
N LEU A 21 -4.64 4.71 -0.58
CA LEU A 21 -4.13 3.72 -1.52
C LEU A 21 -4.32 2.32 -0.93
N SER A 22 -4.74 1.37 -1.77
CA SER A 22 -4.71 -0.06 -1.45
C SER A 22 -3.36 -0.63 -1.84
N VAL A 23 -2.62 -1.17 -0.86
CA VAL A 23 -1.26 -1.69 -1.07
C VAL A 23 -1.12 -3.12 -0.57
N LYS A 24 -0.17 -3.84 -1.15
CA LYS A 24 0.30 -5.14 -0.66
C LYS A 24 1.65 -4.94 0.00
N VAL A 25 1.73 -5.19 1.29
CA VAL A 25 2.98 -5.08 2.05
C VAL A 25 3.53 -6.47 2.28
N GLN A 26 4.76 -6.71 1.83
CA GLN A 26 5.46 -7.97 2.07
C GLN A 26 5.82 -8.08 3.55
N MET A 27 5.45 -9.20 4.17
CA MET A 27 5.86 -9.54 5.52
C MET A 27 7.29 -10.10 5.39
N ASP A 28 8.30 -9.38 5.89
CA ASP A 28 9.61 -9.98 6.04
C ASP A 28 9.50 -11.15 7.04
N GLY A 29 10.31 -12.20 6.87
CA GLY A 29 10.24 -13.42 7.69
C GLY A 29 10.48 -13.20 9.19
N GLN A 30 10.75 -11.97 9.63
CA GLN A 30 10.82 -11.57 11.04
C GLN A 30 9.52 -10.98 11.60
N GLY A 31 8.42 -11.02 10.83
CA GLY A 31 7.10 -10.72 11.36
C GLY A 31 6.92 -9.25 11.70
N MET A 32 7.27 -8.34 10.76
CA MET A 32 6.92 -6.93 10.94
C MET A 32 5.40 -6.77 11.10
N GLN A 33 4.94 -6.64 12.34
CA GLN A 33 3.52 -6.46 12.64
C GLN A 33 3.08 -5.07 12.16
N LEU A 34 2.22 -5.05 11.15
CA LEU A 34 1.57 -3.83 10.69
C LEU A 34 0.46 -3.47 11.66
N THR A 35 0.63 -2.33 12.34
CA THR A 35 -0.38 -1.77 13.22
C THR A 35 -0.99 -0.52 12.59
N PRO A 36 -2.30 -0.27 12.76
CA PRO A 36 -2.91 0.97 12.30
C PRO A 36 -2.17 2.21 12.82
N GLY A 37 -1.95 3.19 11.94
CA GLY A 37 -1.21 4.42 12.27
C GLY A 37 0.31 4.30 12.18
N ARG A 38 0.86 3.10 11.98
CA ARG A 38 2.28 2.91 11.68
C ARG A 38 2.60 3.45 10.29
N ALA A 39 3.65 4.25 10.18
CA ALA A 39 4.17 4.69 8.90
C ALA A 39 4.83 3.51 8.15
N VAL A 40 4.63 3.46 6.84
CA VAL A 40 5.24 2.46 5.95
C VAL A 40 5.90 3.16 4.77
N ASN A 41 6.98 2.57 4.28
CA ASN A 41 7.61 3.01 3.04
C ASN A 41 7.04 2.16 1.89
N CYS A 42 6.42 2.83 0.93
CA CYS A 42 5.95 2.19 -0.29
C CYS A 42 6.93 2.50 -1.42
N ARG A 43 7.30 1.47 -2.17
CA ARG A 43 8.15 1.58 -3.36
C ARG A 43 7.40 0.97 -4.54
N TRP A 44 7.46 1.67 -5.67
CA TRP A 44 6.94 1.20 -6.95
C TRP A 44 8.08 1.24 -7.95
N GLU A 45 8.12 0.24 -8.83
CA GLU A 45 9.00 0.28 -9.99
C GLU A 45 8.35 1.18 -11.05
N SER A 46 9.15 2.05 -11.68
CA SER A 46 8.62 3.09 -12.57
C SER A 46 7.90 2.53 -13.80
N GLU A 47 8.24 1.31 -14.21
CA GLU A 47 7.61 0.60 -15.32
C GLU A 47 6.15 0.19 -15.04
N ASP A 48 5.77 0.05 -13.77
CA ASP A 48 4.42 -0.30 -13.35
C ASP A 48 3.54 0.93 -13.03
N VAL A 49 4.08 2.15 -13.18
CA VAL A 49 3.38 3.39 -12.88
C VAL A 49 2.76 3.97 -14.15
N LEU A 50 1.42 4.03 -14.17
CA LEU A 50 0.66 4.62 -15.27
C LEU A 50 0.20 6.03 -14.89
N VAL A 51 0.46 7.02 -15.76
CA VAL A 51 -0.03 8.39 -15.61
C VAL A 51 -1.19 8.60 -16.58
N MET A 52 -2.36 8.89 -16.01
CA MET A 52 -3.55 9.22 -16.80
C MET A 52 -3.82 10.73 -16.74
N PRO A 53 -4.23 11.36 -17.85
CA PRO A 53 -4.75 12.72 -17.81
C PRO A 53 -5.93 12.79 -16.83
N ALA A 54 -6.02 13.87 -16.07
CA ALA A 54 -7.23 14.12 -15.27
C ALA A 54 -8.44 14.17 -16.22
N GLU A 55 -9.51 13.45 -15.89
CA GLU A 55 -10.77 13.58 -16.61
C GLU A 55 -11.17 15.06 -16.59
N ARG A 56 -11.31 15.65 -17.78
CA ARG A 56 -11.98 16.94 -17.91
C ARG A 56 -13.46 16.66 -17.70
N GLY A 57 -13.97 16.98 -16.52
CA GLY A 57 -15.40 17.08 -16.27
C GLY A 57 -16.06 18.10 -17.18
#